data_AF-A0A537V727-F1
#
_entry.id   AF-A0A537V727-F1
#
_cell.length_a   1.000
_cell.length_b   1.000
_cell.length_c   1.000
_cell.angle_alpha   90.00
_cell.angle_beta   90.00
_cell.angle_gamma   90.00
#
_symmetry.space_group_name_H-M   'P 1'
#
loop_
_entity.id
_entity.type
_entity.pdbx_description
1 polymer ?
#
loop_
_entity_poly.entity_id
_entity_poly.type
_entity_poly.pdbx_seq_one_letter_code
_entity_poly.pdbx_strand_id
1 'polypeptide(L)'
;MFSEERTLFISRKAGVSDLSSLIGCVKECGFDETSYLTANADLQTAGLDPASALFHFLAYGVDEHRDVPGGTLADGLAGLTALPIADQAYAIRLFRNLFFGQLENPCTAERLWHAVDGGLIESIRAMGGVPYFIIGDSHTTSYRRQSSNGTEWLAPLPLLCHGGSAIRLAGDDARSMHGREILRWARTTESLPFKFDVPVFLKFGGIDAEFLWVRRRIRNGAYRFSLDEFDAFARESISRYGLFLDALGNIVDPKLLRVCSVFPSALVEARWAERFLAAHRGTPENDRHLAAELLKTEIPDLTMRNRLRALYNSHLRCLCENRGLVFVDDFPPFLDSNGRTGHRFLASAGDHHLNYDACEASLVKIIWRHLP
;
A
#
# COMPACT_ATOMS: atom_id res chain seq x y z
N MET A 1 -2.15 -17.20 34.36
CA MET A 1 -1.66 -16.14 35.26
C MET A 1 -0.14 -16.24 35.29
N PHE A 2 0.59 -15.13 35.14
CA PHE A 2 2.06 -15.16 35.15
C PHE A 2 2.60 -15.49 36.54
N SER A 3 3.78 -16.11 36.61
CA SER A 3 4.53 -16.17 37.88
C SER A 3 4.98 -14.77 38.27
N GLU A 4 5.20 -14.54 39.58
CA GLU A 4 5.68 -13.25 40.09
C GLU A 4 7.01 -12.82 39.43
N GLU A 5 7.91 -13.77 39.20
CA GLU A 5 9.19 -13.51 38.52
C GLU A 5 9.01 -13.01 37.08
N ARG A 6 8.08 -13.62 36.33
CA ARG A 6 7.75 -13.21 34.95
C ARG A 6 7.13 -11.81 34.93
N THR A 7 6.19 -11.55 35.84
CA THR A 7 5.59 -10.22 36.00
C THR A 7 6.65 -9.17 36.31
N LEU A 8 7.52 -9.44 37.27
CA LEU A 8 8.59 -8.53 37.68
C LEU A 8 9.58 -8.25 36.54
N PHE A 9 9.89 -9.25 35.71
CA PHE A 9 10.75 -9.10 34.55
C PHE A 9 10.16 -8.10 33.53
N ILE A 10 8.90 -8.30 33.11
CA ILE A 10 8.26 -7.39 32.13
C ILE A 10 8.10 -5.99 32.74
N SER A 11 7.66 -5.88 33.99
CA SER A 11 7.54 -4.60 34.69
C SER A 11 8.85 -3.82 34.72
N ARG A 12 9.98 -4.49 34.96
CA ARG A 12 11.32 -3.85 34.92
C ARG A 12 11.72 -3.47 33.51
N LYS A 13 11.47 -4.34 32.53
CA LYS A 13 11.82 -4.11 31.11
C LYS A 13 11.05 -2.93 30.53
N ALA A 14 9.73 -2.93 30.65
CA ALA A 14 8.89 -1.85 30.16
C ALA A 14 8.94 -0.62 31.08
N GLY A 15 9.41 -0.78 32.32
CA GLY A 15 9.36 0.28 33.34
C GLY A 15 7.92 0.65 33.69
N VAL A 16 7.03 -0.36 33.79
CA VAL A 16 5.62 -0.19 34.15
C VAL A 16 5.37 -0.71 35.56
N SER A 17 4.66 0.08 36.37
CA SER A 17 4.21 -0.34 37.71
C SER A 17 2.97 -1.23 37.67
N ASP A 18 2.15 -1.09 36.62
CA ASP A 18 0.95 -1.91 36.42
C ASP A 18 1.02 -2.68 35.10
N LEU A 19 1.44 -3.95 35.21
CA LEU A 19 1.50 -4.85 34.07
C LEU A 19 0.10 -5.22 33.53
N SER A 20 -0.94 -5.17 34.37
CA SER A 20 -2.30 -5.56 33.96
C SER A 20 -2.87 -4.57 32.95
N SER A 21 -2.63 -3.27 33.14
CA SER A 21 -2.99 -2.24 32.17
C SER A 21 -2.26 -2.41 30.84
N LEU A 22 -0.95 -2.72 30.87
CA LEU A 22 -0.19 -3.01 29.65
C LEU A 22 -0.77 -4.20 28.88
N ILE A 23 -1.03 -5.31 29.59
CA ILE A 23 -1.66 -6.50 29.00
C ILE A 23 -3.03 -6.14 28.42
N GLY A 24 -3.85 -5.37 29.17
CA GLY A 24 -5.15 -4.90 28.72
C GLY A 24 -5.08 -4.16 27.39
N CYS A 25 -4.20 -3.17 27.26
CA CYS A 25 -4.04 -2.42 26.01
C CYS A 25 -3.51 -3.29 24.86
N VAL A 26 -2.58 -4.21 25.13
CA VAL A 26 -2.09 -5.17 24.11
C VAL A 26 -3.22 -6.08 23.63
N LYS A 27 -4.11 -6.49 24.54
CA LYS A 27 -5.31 -7.26 24.22
C LYS A 27 -6.35 -6.46 23.44
N GLU A 28 -6.57 -5.21 23.79
CA GLU A 28 -7.40 -4.29 23.02
C GLU A 28 -6.85 -4.05 21.62
N CYS A 29 -5.53 -4.15 21.42
CA CYS A 29 -4.93 -4.15 20.09
C CYS A 29 -5.22 -5.43 19.28
N GLY A 30 -5.98 -6.37 19.85
CA GLY A 30 -6.36 -7.63 19.24
C GLY A 30 -5.24 -8.67 19.21
N PHE A 31 -4.24 -8.56 20.10
CA PHE A 31 -3.23 -9.60 20.26
C PHE A 31 -3.89 -10.90 20.75
N ASP A 32 -3.79 -11.95 19.93
CA ASP A 32 -4.28 -13.29 20.24
C ASP A 32 -3.10 -14.25 20.50
N GLU A 33 -3.02 -14.80 21.71
CA GLU A 33 -1.88 -15.66 22.07
C GLU A 33 -1.87 -16.97 21.29
N THR A 34 -3.05 -17.50 20.94
CA THR A 34 -3.18 -18.76 20.22
C THR A 34 -2.66 -18.62 18.79
N SER A 35 -3.04 -17.52 18.13
CA SER A 35 -2.57 -17.17 16.79
C SER A 35 -1.08 -16.84 16.81
N TYR A 36 -0.59 -16.09 17.80
CA TYR A 36 0.84 -15.83 17.97
C TYR A 36 1.64 -17.12 18.18
N LEU A 37 1.17 -18.03 19.04
CA LEU A 37 1.81 -19.33 19.24
C LEU A 37 1.80 -20.17 17.96
N THR A 38 0.68 -20.19 17.24
CA THR A 38 0.52 -20.93 15.98
C THR A 38 1.43 -20.40 14.86
N ALA A 39 1.66 -19.09 14.82
CA ALA A 39 2.57 -18.45 13.88
C ALA A 39 4.05 -18.72 14.18
N ASN A 40 4.40 -19.13 15.40
CA ASN A 40 5.77 -19.32 15.85
C ASN A 40 6.05 -20.79 16.22
N ALA A 41 6.51 -21.58 15.24
CA ALA A 41 6.72 -23.02 15.37
C ALA A 41 7.78 -23.41 16.41
N ASP A 42 8.76 -22.54 16.67
CA ASP A 42 9.77 -22.71 17.71
C ASP A 42 9.16 -22.64 19.11
N LEU A 43 8.21 -21.73 19.33
CA LEU A 43 7.48 -21.62 20.61
C LEU A 43 6.58 -22.84 20.84
N GLN A 44 5.94 -23.35 19.80
CA GLN A 44 5.17 -24.61 19.86
C GLN A 44 6.07 -25.80 20.20
N THR A 45 7.24 -25.90 19.55
CA THR A 45 8.21 -26.97 19.80
C THR A 45 8.77 -26.92 21.22
N ALA A 46 8.96 -25.70 21.74
CA ALA A 46 9.33 -25.47 23.13
C ALA A 46 8.18 -25.73 24.13
N GLY A 47 6.99 -26.11 23.65
CA GLY A 47 5.86 -26.51 24.48
C GLY A 47 5.20 -25.35 25.25
N LEU A 48 5.31 -24.13 24.74
CA LEU A 48 4.66 -22.97 25.37
C LEU A 48 3.14 -23.08 25.27
N ASP A 49 2.45 -22.68 26.34
CA ASP A 49 1.01 -22.48 26.35
C ASP A 49 0.65 -21.03 25.93
N PRO A 50 -0.63 -20.72 25.63
CA PRO A 50 -1.04 -19.38 25.23
C PRO A 50 -0.61 -18.29 26.23
N ALA A 51 -0.75 -18.51 27.53
CA ALA A 51 -0.30 -17.55 28.53
C ALA A 51 1.21 -17.28 28.41
N SER A 52 2.05 -18.32 28.33
CA SER A 52 3.49 -18.19 28.15
C SER A 52 3.87 -17.55 26.82
N ALA A 53 3.03 -17.65 25.79
CA ALA A 53 3.23 -16.98 24.50
C ALA A 53 3.05 -15.45 24.62
N LEU A 54 2.05 -14.97 25.39
CA LEU A 54 1.93 -13.53 25.71
C LEU A 54 3.14 -13.03 26.50
N PHE A 55 3.58 -13.79 27.51
CA PHE A 55 4.80 -13.47 28.23
C PHE A 55 5.99 -13.35 27.27
N HIS A 56 6.17 -14.36 26.41
CA HIS A 56 7.25 -14.37 25.43
C HIS A 56 7.21 -13.14 24.54
N PHE A 57 6.03 -12.77 24.01
CA PHE A 57 5.90 -11.60 23.16
C PHE A 57 6.38 -10.31 23.87
N LEU A 58 5.87 -10.03 25.07
CA LEU A 58 6.23 -8.83 25.83
C LEU A 58 7.69 -8.86 26.33
N ALA A 59 8.19 -10.04 26.69
CA ALA A 59 9.52 -10.22 27.24
C ALA A 59 10.61 -10.24 26.16
N TYR A 60 10.33 -10.76 24.97
CA TYR A 60 11.34 -11.03 23.93
C TYR A 60 10.84 -10.73 22.52
N GLY A 61 9.61 -11.12 22.17
CA GLY A 61 9.07 -11.05 20.81
C GLY A 61 9.13 -9.65 20.17
N VAL A 62 8.94 -8.59 20.95
CA VAL A 62 9.08 -7.19 20.48
C VAL A 62 10.50 -6.89 19.98
N ASP A 63 11.53 -7.37 20.69
CA ASP A 63 12.94 -7.14 20.35
C ASP A 63 13.45 -8.13 19.28
N GLU A 64 12.81 -9.30 19.19
CA GLU A 64 13.03 -10.27 18.13
C GLU A 64 12.37 -9.87 16.80
N HIS A 65 11.65 -8.75 16.75
CA HIS A 65 10.89 -8.30 15.59
C HIS A 65 9.89 -9.36 15.10
N ARG A 66 9.23 -10.06 16.02
CA ARG A 66 8.22 -11.07 15.69
C ARG A 66 6.97 -10.39 15.15
N ASP A 67 6.51 -10.85 13.99
CA ASP A 67 5.20 -10.47 13.49
C ASP A 67 4.12 -10.90 14.48
N VAL A 68 3.14 -10.02 14.69
CA VAL A 68 2.02 -10.26 15.60
C VAL A 68 0.70 -10.18 14.86
N PRO A 69 -0.16 -11.21 14.95
CA PRO A 69 -1.56 -11.06 14.57
C PRO A 69 -2.20 -9.99 15.44
N GLY A 70 -2.92 -9.05 14.82
CA GLY A 70 -3.61 -7.97 15.50
C GLY A 70 -5.09 -7.87 15.14
N GLY A 71 -5.81 -7.05 15.89
CA GLY A 71 -7.18 -6.64 15.60
C GLY A 71 -7.27 -5.74 14.37
N THR A 72 -8.34 -4.96 14.26
CA THR A 72 -8.48 -4.02 13.14
C THR A 72 -7.84 -2.70 13.53
N LEU A 73 -7.04 -2.08 12.66
CA LEU A 73 -6.46 -0.77 12.95
C LEU A 73 -7.58 0.25 13.19
N ALA A 74 -7.65 1.00 14.30
CA ALA A 74 -6.62 1.30 15.31
C ALA A 74 -6.89 0.77 16.73
N ASP A 75 -7.51 -0.42 16.87
CA ASP A 75 -7.96 -0.94 18.15
C ASP A 75 -6.86 -0.88 19.23
N GLY A 76 -7.16 -0.36 20.42
CA GLY A 76 -6.24 -0.30 21.57
C GLY A 76 -5.00 0.62 21.46
N LEU A 77 -4.63 1.12 20.28
CA LEU A 77 -3.37 1.86 20.07
C LEU A 77 -3.34 3.21 20.84
N ALA A 78 -4.46 3.90 20.93
CA ALA A 78 -4.57 5.13 21.72
C ALA A 78 -4.37 4.86 23.22
N GLY A 79 -4.90 3.74 23.73
CA GLY A 79 -4.70 3.30 25.10
C GLY A 79 -3.23 3.00 25.39
N LEU A 80 -2.56 2.26 24.49
CA LEU A 80 -1.13 1.98 24.58
C LEU A 80 -0.28 3.27 24.59
N THR A 81 -0.68 4.28 23.81
CA THR A 81 -0.01 5.58 23.76
C THR A 81 -0.14 6.36 25.07
N ALA A 82 -1.26 6.21 25.77
CA ALA A 82 -1.52 6.87 27.04
C ALA A 82 -0.86 6.19 28.26
N LEU A 83 -0.32 4.97 28.11
CA LEU A 83 0.29 4.24 29.22
C LEU A 83 1.62 4.88 29.67
N PRO A 84 1.86 5.00 30.99
CA PRO A 84 3.11 5.55 31.53
C PRO A 84 4.24 4.50 31.50
N ILE A 85 4.69 4.13 30.30
CA ILE A 85 5.81 3.21 30.08
C ILE A 85 7.12 4.01 30.21
N ALA A 86 7.94 3.74 31.22
CA ALA A 86 9.16 4.52 31.43
C ALA A 86 10.22 4.28 30.33
N ASP A 87 10.32 3.04 29.81
CA ASP A 87 11.15 2.75 28.64
C ASP A 87 10.41 3.12 27.35
N GLN A 88 10.65 4.34 26.87
CA GLN A 88 10.06 4.86 25.64
C GLN A 88 10.51 4.11 24.39
N ALA A 89 11.74 3.58 24.37
CA ALA A 89 12.21 2.81 23.23
C ALA A 89 11.44 1.49 23.13
N TYR A 90 11.16 0.83 24.26
CA TYR A 90 10.29 -0.34 24.32
C TYR A 90 8.85 0.01 23.90
N ALA A 91 8.28 1.12 24.41
CA ALA A 91 6.93 1.57 24.05
C ALA A 91 6.76 1.75 22.53
N ILE A 92 7.71 2.42 21.89
CA ILE A 92 7.71 2.64 20.44
C ILE A 92 7.81 1.32 19.68
N ARG A 93 8.71 0.40 20.07
CA ARG A 93 8.83 -0.92 19.42
C ARG A 93 7.56 -1.76 19.59
N LEU A 94 6.94 -1.73 20.76
CA LEU A 94 5.68 -2.45 21.02
C LEU A 94 4.54 -1.87 20.17
N PHE A 95 4.37 -0.54 20.18
CA PHE A 95 3.36 0.14 19.38
C PHE A 95 3.52 -0.18 17.89
N ARG A 96 4.76 -0.09 17.39
CA ARG A 96 5.06 -0.37 15.98
C ARG A 96 4.75 -1.81 15.58
N ASN A 97 5.12 -2.81 16.41
CA ASN A 97 4.79 -4.21 16.14
C ASN A 97 3.27 -4.42 16.06
N LEU A 98 2.51 -3.88 17.02
CA LEU A 98 1.04 -4.01 17.03
C LEU A 98 0.39 -3.25 15.87
N PHE A 99 0.87 -2.05 15.53
CA PHE A 99 0.41 -1.29 14.38
C PHE A 99 0.55 -2.08 13.08
N PHE A 100 1.73 -2.65 12.80
CA PHE A 100 1.94 -3.45 11.59
C PHE A 100 1.15 -4.76 11.63
N GLY A 101 1.01 -5.38 12.80
CA GLY A 101 0.14 -6.53 12.98
C GLY A 101 -1.32 -6.27 12.62
N GLN A 102 -1.86 -5.12 13.06
CA GLN A 102 -3.21 -4.67 12.68
C GLN A 102 -3.29 -4.26 11.21
N LEU A 103 -2.21 -3.74 10.63
CA LEU A 103 -2.17 -3.37 9.21
C LEU A 103 -2.33 -4.59 8.29
N GLU A 104 -1.84 -5.76 8.71
CA GLU A 104 -2.02 -7.02 8.00
C GLU A 104 -3.42 -7.64 8.16
N ASN A 105 -4.25 -7.10 9.07
CA ASN A 105 -5.60 -7.59 9.26
C ASN A 105 -6.49 -7.26 8.03
N PRO A 106 -7.17 -8.25 7.41
CA PRO A 106 -8.01 -8.01 6.23
C PRO A 106 -9.13 -6.98 6.43
N CYS A 107 -9.65 -6.84 7.65
CA CYS A 107 -10.70 -5.86 7.98
C CYS A 107 -10.18 -4.42 8.06
N THR A 108 -8.87 -4.22 8.18
CA THR A 108 -8.27 -2.88 8.29
C THR A 108 -8.51 -2.05 7.04
N ALA A 109 -8.49 -2.66 5.87
CA ALA A 109 -8.76 -1.96 4.62
C ALA A 109 -10.16 -1.32 4.63
N GLU A 110 -11.19 -2.06 5.03
CA GLU A 110 -12.57 -1.56 5.12
C GLU A 110 -12.68 -0.41 6.12
N ARG A 111 -12.03 -0.54 7.29
CA ARG A 111 -12.06 0.51 8.32
C ARG A 111 -11.38 1.80 7.87
N LEU A 112 -10.23 1.72 7.21
CA LEU A 112 -9.53 2.89 6.69
C LEU A 112 -10.35 3.64 5.63
N TRP A 113 -11.19 2.95 4.87
CA TRP A 113 -12.09 3.57 3.89
C TRP A 113 -13.25 4.35 4.52
N HIS A 114 -13.67 4.02 5.74
CA HIS A 114 -14.81 4.68 6.38
C HIS A 114 -14.54 6.14 6.73
N ALA A 115 -13.40 6.43 7.36
CA ALA A 115 -13.02 7.78 7.75
C ALA A 115 -11.53 7.89 8.06
N VAL A 116 -11.01 9.11 8.00
CA VAL A 116 -9.71 9.44 8.59
C VAL A 116 -9.84 9.50 10.12
N ASP A 117 -9.12 8.61 10.81
CA ASP A 117 -9.07 8.58 12.27
C ASP A 117 -7.98 9.52 12.79
N GLY A 118 -8.39 10.68 13.31
CA GLY A 118 -7.47 11.66 13.88
C GLY A 118 -6.75 11.18 15.13
N GLY A 119 -7.40 10.33 15.95
CA GLY A 119 -6.79 9.76 17.16
C GLY A 119 -5.68 8.77 16.82
N LEU A 120 -5.87 7.96 15.77
CA LEU A 120 -4.81 7.11 15.22
C LEU A 120 -3.62 7.94 14.73
N ILE A 121 -3.86 9.00 13.93
CA ILE A 121 -2.79 9.86 13.40
C ILE A 121 -1.94 10.43 14.54
N GLU A 122 -2.58 10.97 15.59
CA GLU A 122 -1.87 11.52 16.73
C GLU A 122 -1.14 10.44 17.55
N SER A 123 -1.73 9.25 17.69
CA SER A 123 -1.06 8.11 18.37
C SER A 123 0.19 7.66 17.62
N ILE A 124 0.13 7.57 16.28
CA ILE A 124 1.29 7.26 15.43
C ILE A 124 2.38 8.31 15.65
N ARG A 125 2.04 9.60 15.59
CA ARG A 125 2.99 10.72 15.76
C ARG A 125 3.63 10.72 17.14
N ALA A 126 2.84 10.52 18.19
CA ALA A 126 3.33 10.44 19.57
C ALA A 126 4.37 9.32 19.75
N MET A 127 4.29 8.26 18.94
CA MET A 127 5.22 7.14 18.93
C MET A 127 6.31 7.24 17.87
N GLY A 128 6.58 8.44 17.34
CA GLY A 128 7.63 8.70 16.35
C GLY A 128 7.30 8.20 14.93
N GLY A 129 6.05 7.83 14.67
CA GLY A 129 5.63 7.41 13.34
C GLY A 129 5.34 8.61 12.42
N VAL A 130 5.65 8.44 11.14
CA VAL A 130 5.37 9.40 10.07
C VAL A 130 4.22 8.82 9.24
N PRO A 131 2.96 9.20 9.53
CA PRO A 131 1.81 8.67 8.81
C PRO A 131 1.78 9.17 7.36
N TYR A 132 1.35 8.30 6.45
CA TYR A 132 0.99 8.68 5.09
C TYR A 132 -0.05 7.75 4.52
N PHE A 133 -0.99 8.30 3.77
CA PHE A 133 -1.93 7.49 2.99
C PHE A 133 -1.31 7.08 1.66
N ILE A 134 -1.60 5.85 1.23
CA ILE A 134 -1.30 5.39 -0.13
C ILE A 134 -2.58 4.82 -0.74
N ILE A 135 -3.04 5.45 -1.82
CA ILE A 135 -4.30 5.12 -2.50
C ILE A 135 -3.99 4.73 -3.95
N GLY A 136 -4.55 3.63 -4.42
CA GLY A 136 -4.21 3.14 -5.76
C GLY A 136 -4.59 1.69 -5.99
N ASP A 137 -4.14 1.17 -7.13
CA ASP A 137 -4.32 -0.25 -7.45
C ASP A 137 -3.38 -1.16 -6.62
N SER A 138 -3.30 -2.44 -6.96
CA SER A 138 -2.49 -3.43 -6.24
C SER A 138 -0.99 -3.10 -6.17
N HIS A 139 -0.45 -2.24 -7.05
CA HIS A 139 0.94 -1.77 -6.96
C HIS A 139 1.20 -0.88 -5.74
N THR A 140 0.16 -0.37 -5.08
CA THR A 140 0.30 0.35 -3.79
C THR A 140 0.83 -0.54 -2.67
N THR A 141 0.69 -1.86 -2.79
CA THR A 141 1.24 -2.80 -1.81
C THR A 141 2.75 -2.58 -1.63
N SER A 142 3.47 -2.22 -2.70
CA SER A 142 4.91 -1.92 -2.65
C SER A 142 5.26 -0.70 -1.78
N TYR A 143 4.29 0.13 -1.38
CA TYR A 143 4.51 1.29 -0.50
C TYR A 143 4.27 0.99 0.98
N ARG A 144 3.85 -0.23 1.34
CA ARG A 144 3.62 -0.65 2.75
C ARG A 144 4.93 -0.98 3.49
N ARG A 145 5.90 -0.05 3.48
CA ARG A 145 7.27 -0.31 3.95
C ARG A 145 7.44 -0.12 5.45
N GLN A 146 8.19 -1.04 6.05
CA GLN A 146 8.64 -0.94 7.43
C GLN A 146 10.07 -0.36 7.43
N SER A 147 10.20 0.95 7.65
CA SER A 147 11.52 1.61 7.68
C SER A 147 11.60 2.64 8.78
N SER A 148 12.82 2.91 9.26
CA SER A 148 13.12 3.93 10.25
C SER A 148 14.25 4.85 9.76
N ASN A 149 14.19 6.11 10.17
CA ASN A 149 15.24 7.10 9.99
C ASN A 149 15.47 7.83 11.32
N GLY A 150 16.53 7.48 12.03
CA GLY A 150 16.73 7.95 13.41
C GLY A 150 15.61 7.47 14.33
N THR A 151 14.93 8.41 14.99
CA THR A 151 13.80 8.13 15.88
C THR A 151 12.46 7.99 15.15
N GLU A 152 12.42 8.31 13.86
CA GLU A 152 11.20 8.29 13.07
C GLU A 152 11.02 6.96 12.35
N TRP A 153 9.77 6.56 12.09
CA TRP A 153 9.45 5.37 11.31
C TRP A 153 8.26 5.56 10.38
N LEU A 154 8.26 4.87 9.24
CA LEU A 154 7.19 4.97 8.23
C LEU A 154 5.92 4.28 8.72
N ALA A 155 4.80 5.01 8.72
CA ALA A 155 3.48 4.47 9.08
C ALA A 155 2.51 4.53 7.88
N PRO A 156 2.55 3.54 6.96
CA PRO A 156 1.66 3.50 5.81
C PRO A 156 0.21 3.24 6.21
N LEU A 157 -0.72 3.97 5.59
CA LEU A 157 -2.17 3.81 5.70
C LEU A 157 -2.74 3.50 4.30
N PRO A 158 -2.81 2.21 3.89
CA PRO A 158 -3.15 1.82 2.54
C PRO A 158 -4.67 1.81 2.29
N LEU A 159 -5.09 2.37 1.16
CA LEU A 159 -6.45 2.39 0.65
C LEU A 159 -6.46 1.76 -0.74
N LEU A 160 -6.70 0.44 -0.79
CA LEU A 160 -6.55 -0.36 -1.99
C LEU A 160 -7.81 -0.30 -2.87
N CYS A 161 -7.64 0.13 -4.12
CA CYS A 161 -8.63 0.13 -5.18
C CYS A 161 -8.34 -1.03 -6.15
N HIS A 162 -8.84 -2.24 -5.85
CA HIS A 162 -8.60 -3.40 -6.72
C HIS A 162 -9.03 -3.14 -8.17
N GLY A 163 -8.10 -3.36 -9.11
CA GLY A 163 -8.33 -3.08 -10.54
C GLY A 163 -8.54 -1.60 -10.88
N GLY A 164 -8.18 -0.69 -9.98
CA GLY A 164 -8.29 0.74 -10.17
C GLY A 164 -7.48 1.23 -11.37
N SER A 165 -8.08 2.16 -12.12
CA SER A 165 -7.47 2.73 -13.33
C SER A 165 -7.68 4.23 -13.34
N ALA A 166 -6.66 4.98 -13.73
CA ALA A 166 -6.66 6.44 -13.69
C ALA A 166 -7.79 7.04 -14.55
N ILE A 167 -8.01 6.50 -15.75
CA ILE A 167 -9.03 6.96 -16.71
C ILE A 167 -10.47 6.81 -16.20
N ARG A 168 -10.71 5.96 -15.18
CA ARG A 168 -12.04 5.68 -14.63
C ARG A 168 -12.31 6.35 -13.29
N LEU A 169 -11.35 7.09 -12.73
CA LEU A 169 -11.56 7.79 -11.46
C LEU A 169 -12.48 9.01 -11.61
N ALA A 170 -12.50 9.63 -12.80
CA ALA A 170 -13.39 10.74 -13.09
C ALA A 170 -14.72 10.24 -13.68
N GLY A 171 -15.83 10.59 -13.01
CA GLY A 171 -17.20 10.39 -13.49
C GLY A 171 -17.95 9.24 -12.81
N ASP A 172 -19.13 8.95 -13.36
CA ASP A 172 -20.07 7.97 -12.84
C ASP A 172 -19.94 6.62 -13.57
N ASP A 173 -18.70 6.14 -13.77
CA ASP A 173 -18.50 4.81 -14.36
C ASP A 173 -18.99 3.74 -13.38
N ALA A 174 -20.16 3.17 -13.66
CA ALA A 174 -20.79 2.13 -12.85
C ALA A 174 -19.89 0.88 -12.65
N ARG A 175 -18.81 0.72 -13.42
CA ARG A 175 -17.86 -0.39 -13.29
C ARG A 175 -16.72 -0.14 -12.29
N SER A 176 -16.49 1.10 -11.85
CA SER A 176 -15.46 1.43 -10.87
C SER A 176 -15.89 2.62 -10.02
N MET A 177 -16.34 2.35 -8.81
CA MET A 177 -16.77 3.37 -7.84
C MET A 177 -15.61 4.03 -7.08
N HIS A 178 -14.36 3.64 -7.39
CA HIS A 178 -13.15 4.04 -6.66
C HIS A 178 -12.98 5.55 -6.56
N GLY A 179 -13.21 6.31 -7.65
CA GLY A 179 -13.11 7.76 -7.61
C GLY A 179 -14.09 8.41 -6.62
N ARG A 180 -15.34 7.91 -6.58
CA ARG A 180 -16.36 8.38 -5.64
C ARG A 180 -16.03 7.99 -4.20
N GLU A 181 -15.47 6.80 -3.99
CA GLU A 181 -15.03 6.32 -2.67
C GLU A 181 -13.87 7.16 -2.12
N ILE A 182 -12.88 7.48 -2.95
CA ILE A 182 -11.76 8.35 -2.55
C ILE A 182 -12.26 9.75 -2.20
N LEU A 183 -13.16 10.33 -3.00
CA LEU A 183 -13.73 11.65 -2.68
C LEU A 183 -14.59 11.62 -1.41
N ARG A 184 -15.30 10.51 -1.14
CA ARG A 184 -16.05 10.33 0.11
C ARG A 184 -15.11 10.26 1.31
N TRP A 185 -14.08 9.43 1.22
CA TRP A 185 -13.03 9.31 2.23
C TRP A 185 -12.36 10.65 2.49
N ALA A 186 -11.97 11.38 1.43
CA ALA A 186 -11.32 12.68 1.52
C ALA A 186 -12.16 13.70 2.29
N ARG A 187 -13.49 13.74 2.08
CA ARG A 187 -14.39 14.66 2.81
C ARG A 187 -14.44 14.39 4.31
N THR A 188 -14.08 13.19 4.77
CA THR A 188 -13.99 12.93 6.22
C THR A 188 -12.85 13.73 6.87
N THR A 189 -11.85 14.17 6.11
CA THR A 189 -10.80 15.07 6.62
C THR A 189 -11.33 16.42 7.09
N GLU A 190 -12.43 16.92 6.50
CA GLU A 190 -13.08 18.18 6.87
C GLU A 190 -13.75 18.10 8.24
N SER A 191 -14.03 16.88 8.72
CA SER A 191 -14.64 16.64 10.04
C SER A 191 -13.62 16.53 11.18
N LEU A 192 -12.32 16.56 10.87
CA LEU A 192 -11.27 16.48 11.87
C LEU A 192 -11.24 17.76 12.73
N PRO A 193 -10.91 17.64 14.03
CA PRO A 193 -10.78 18.80 14.92
C PRO A 193 -9.53 19.65 14.62
N PHE A 194 -8.67 19.21 13.71
CA PHE A 194 -7.44 19.86 13.29
C PHE A 194 -7.33 19.86 11.76
N LYS A 195 -6.48 20.75 11.22
CA LYS A 195 -6.21 20.78 9.78
C LYS A 195 -5.52 19.46 9.37
N PHE A 196 -6.12 18.74 8.44
CA PHE A 196 -5.48 17.58 7.83
C PHE A 196 -4.17 17.97 7.13
N ASP A 197 -3.09 17.31 7.52
CA ASP A 197 -1.72 17.61 7.13
C ASP A 197 -0.90 16.34 6.80
N VAL A 198 -1.58 15.20 6.63
CA VAL A 198 -0.95 13.91 6.33
C VAL A 198 -0.76 13.76 4.80
N PRO A 199 0.45 13.43 4.32
CA PRO A 199 0.72 13.08 2.93
C PRO A 199 -0.21 12.00 2.34
N VAL A 200 -0.64 12.19 1.09
CA VAL A 200 -1.45 11.22 0.34
C VAL A 200 -0.74 10.88 -0.97
N PHE A 201 -0.22 9.66 -1.08
CA PHE A 201 0.33 9.10 -2.30
C PHE A 201 -0.78 8.49 -3.15
N LEU A 202 -0.76 8.75 -4.45
CA LEU A 202 -1.75 8.30 -5.43
C LEU A 202 -1.04 7.50 -6.53
N LYS A 203 -1.36 6.21 -6.66
CA LYS A 203 -0.72 5.34 -7.65
C LYS A 203 -1.75 4.66 -8.55
N PHE A 204 -1.96 5.27 -9.71
CA PHE A 204 -2.86 4.79 -10.76
C PHE A 204 -2.19 4.89 -12.14
N GLY A 205 -2.77 4.23 -13.15
CA GLY A 205 -2.28 4.29 -14.53
C GLY A 205 -1.53 3.04 -14.98
N GLY A 206 -1.06 2.20 -14.04
CA GLY A 206 -0.41 0.93 -14.38
C GLY A 206 -1.35 0.00 -15.16
N ILE A 207 -2.59 -0.13 -14.69
CA ILE A 207 -3.67 -0.88 -15.36
C ILE A 207 -4.06 -0.23 -16.70
N ASP A 208 -4.07 1.10 -16.78
CA ASP A 208 -4.37 1.84 -18.00
C ASP A 208 -3.37 1.49 -19.11
N ALA A 209 -2.08 1.64 -18.81
CA ALA A 209 -0.97 1.46 -19.75
C ALA A 209 -0.73 -0.01 -20.12
N GLU A 210 -1.03 -0.96 -19.23
CA GLU A 210 -0.80 -2.39 -19.46
C GLU A 210 -2.01 -3.07 -20.08
N PHE A 211 -3.20 -2.90 -19.51
CA PHE A 211 -4.35 -3.75 -19.81
C PHE A 211 -5.47 -3.01 -20.52
N LEU A 212 -5.89 -1.83 -20.06
CA LEU A 212 -7.03 -1.14 -20.66
C LEU A 212 -6.75 -0.66 -22.07
N TRP A 213 -5.52 -0.23 -22.34
CA TRP A 213 -5.07 0.10 -23.69
C TRP A 213 -5.28 -1.06 -24.65
N VAL A 214 -4.76 -2.24 -24.33
CA VAL A 214 -4.90 -3.44 -25.19
C VAL A 214 -6.37 -3.86 -25.31
N ARG A 215 -7.14 -3.77 -24.23
CA ARG A 215 -8.57 -4.06 -24.27
C ARG A 215 -9.33 -3.11 -25.21
N ARG A 216 -8.97 -1.83 -25.25
CA ARG A 216 -9.53 -0.84 -26.17
C ARG A 216 -9.17 -1.16 -27.62
N ARG A 217 -7.91 -1.55 -27.88
CA ARG A 217 -7.47 -1.98 -29.21
C ARG A 217 -8.28 -3.16 -29.73
N ILE A 218 -8.41 -4.22 -28.92
CA ILE A 218 -9.22 -5.40 -29.26
C ILE A 218 -10.66 -5.01 -29.57
N ARG A 219 -11.30 -4.20 -28.71
CA ARG A 219 -12.68 -3.75 -28.91
C ARG A 219 -12.86 -2.98 -30.23
N ASN A 220 -11.83 -2.24 -30.65
CA ASN A 220 -11.86 -1.42 -31.86
C ASN A 220 -11.36 -2.17 -33.11
N GLY A 221 -10.97 -3.45 -33.00
CA GLY A 221 -10.36 -4.19 -34.11
C GLY A 221 -8.96 -3.68 -34.52
N ALA A 222 -8.27 -2.95 -33.64
CA ALA A 222 -6.96 -2.35 -33.90
C ALA A 222 -5.82 -3.32 -33.54
N TYR A 223 -5.59 -4.30 -34.42
CA TYR A 223 -4.68 -5.42 -34.15
C TYR A 223 -3.19 -5.08 -34.27
N ARG A 224 -2.80 -4.09 -35.08
CA ARG A 224 -1.40 -3.65 -35.20
C ARG A 224 -1.05 -2.65 -34.10
N PHE A 225 0.19 -2.68 -33.63
CA PHE A 225 0.66 -1.71 -32.65
C PHE A 225 0.93 -0.35 -33.31
N SER A 226 0.52 0.73 -32.63
CA SER A 226 0.81 2.11 -33.02
C SER A 226 1.19 2.92 -31.78
N LEU A 227 2.34 3.59 -31.86
CA LEU A 227 2.80 4.50 -30.81
C LEU A 227 1.87 5.73 -30.70
N ASP A 228 1.42 6.27 -31.84
CA ASP A 228 0.56 7.45 -31.86
C ASP A 228 -0.81 7.16 -31.23
N GLU A 229 -1.36 5.98 -31.48
CA GLU A 229 -2.63 5.59 -30.85
C GLU A 229 -2.48 5.40 -29.34
N PHE A 230 -1.34 4.86 -28.89
CA PHE A 230 -1.04 4.77 -27.45
C PHE A 230 -0.86 6.17 -26.85
N ASP A 231 -0.13 7.08 -27.51
CA ASP A 231 0.07 8.45 -27.04
C ASP A 231 -1.28 9.17 -26.85
N ALA A 232 -2.17 9.05 -27.83
CA ALA A 232 -3.52 9.58 -27.75
C ALA A 232 -4.32 8.98 -26.58
N PHE A 233 -4.24 7.66 -26.37
CA PHE A 233 -4.86 7.00 -25.23
C PHE A 233 -4.27 7.49 -23.89
N ALA A 234 -2.94 7.61 -23.78
CA ALA A 234 -2.27 8.05 -22.58
C ALA A 234 -2.70 9.48 -22.20
N ARG A 235 -2.74 10.40 -23.18
CA ARG A 235 -3.25 11.76 -22.99
C ARG A 235 -4.70 11.78 -22.54
N GLU A 236 -5.56 10.93 -23.11
CA GLU A 236 -6.96 10.82 -22.66
C GLU A 236 -7.04 10.33 -21.22
N SER A 237 -6.33 9.24 -20.88
CA SER A 237 -6.29 8.69 -19.52
C SER A 237 -5.84 9.73 -18.49
N ILE A 238 -4.78 10.46 -18.81
CA ILE A 238 -4.19 11.46 -17.92
C ILE A 238 -5.06 12.71 -17.82
N SER A 239 -5.70 13.12 -18.91
CA SER A 239 -6.67 14.22 -18.89
C SER A 239 -7.85 13.90 -17.95
N ARG A 240 -8.42 12.69 -18.03
CA ARG A 240 -9.47 12.26 -17.11
C ARG A 240 -8.99 12.12 -15.68
N TYR A 241 -7.79 11.57 -15.48
CA TYR A 241 -7.20 11.51 -14.15
C TYR A 241 -7.01 12.91 -13.55
N GLY A 242 -6.64 13.87 -14.39
CA GLY A 242 -6.61 15.28 -14.04
C GLY A 242 -7.96 15.77 -13.50
N LEU A 243 -9.07 15.54 -14.19
CA LEU A 243 -10.39 15.96 -13.67
C LEU A 243 -10.67 15.42 -12.26
N PHE A 244 -10.25 14.19 -11.97
CA PHE A 244 -10.34 13.61 -10.64
C PHE A 244 -9.40 14.29 -9.63
N LEU A 245 -8.14 14.54 -10.01
CA LEU A 245 -7.17 15.22 -9.15
C LEU A 245 -7.61 16.66 -8.80
N ASP A 246 -8.27 17.37 -9.71
CA ASP A 246 -8.85 18.69 -9.42
C ASP A 246 -9.98 18.58 -8.39
N ALA A 247 -10.86 17.59 -8.55
CA ALA A 247 -11.94 17.35 -7.59
C ALA A 247 -11.40 16.97 -6.20
N LEU A 248 -10.34 16.16 -6.13
CA LEU A 248 -9.67 15.80 -4.88
C LEU A 248 -8.93 16.99 -4.27
N GLY A 249 -8.24 17.79 -5.09
CA GLY A 249 -7.51 18.98 -4.66
C GLY A 249 -8.39 20.11 -4.10
N ASN A 250 -9.69 20.09 -4.40
CA ASN A 250 -10.67 20.98 -3.78
C ASN A 250 -11.05 20.56 -2.35
N ILE A 251 -10.73 19.33 -1.94
CA ILE A 251 -11.04 18.76 -0.62
C ILE A 251 -9.77 18.66 0.22
N VAL A 252 -8.72 18.08 -0.35
CA VAL A 252 -7.41 17.90 0.29
C VAL A 252 -6.43 18.91 -0.28
N ASP A 253 -5.67 19.58 0.59
CA ASP A 253 -4.63 20.55 0.19
C ASP A 253 -3.72 19.93 -0.88
N PRO A 254 -3.62 20.51 -2.09
CA PRO A 254 -2.82 19.95 -3.18
C PRO A 254 -1.34 19.70 -2.84
N LYS A 255 -0.79 20.41 -1.85
CA LYS A 255 0.58 20.19 -1.35
C LYS A 255 0.74 18.85 -0.62
N LEU A 256 -0.36 18.25 -0.17
CA LEU A 256 -0.39 16.93 0.46
C LEU A 256 -0.48 15.81 -0.58
N LEU A 257 -0.83 16.11 -1.84
CA LEU A 257 -1.01 15.10 -2.88
C LEU A 257 0.32 14.79 -3.58
N ARG A 258 0.70 13.51 -3.56
CA ARG A 258 1.86 12.94 -4.25
C ARG A 258 1.39 11.98 -5.34
N VAL A 259 1.53 12.38 -6.59
CA VAL A 259 1.11 11.56 -7.73
C VAL A 259 2.29 10.68 -8.16
N CYS A 260 2.17 9.38 -7.93
CA CYS A 260 3.21 8.40 -8.24
C CYS A 260 3.22 8.05 -9.72
N SER A 261 4.43 7.86 -10.25
CA SER A 261 4.60 7.29 -11.57
C SER A 261 4.05 5.86 -11.65
N VAL A 262 3.70 5.40 -12.86
CA VAL A 262 3.44 3.98 -13.09
C VAL A 262 4.78 3.24 -13.02
N PHE A 263 4.83 2.08 -12.36
CA PHE A 263 6.05 1.26 -12.33
C PHE A 263 6.43 0.73 -13.72
N PRO A 264 7.66 0.25 -13.94
CA PRO A 264 7.98 -0.60 -15.07
C PRO A 264 7.09 -1.84 -15.10
N SER A 265 6.91 -2.41 -16.30
CA SER A 265 6.15 -3.65 -16.43
C SER A 265 6.93 -4.82 -15.84
N ALA A 266 6.33 -5.62 -14.96
CA ALA A 266 6.97 -6.83 -14.44
C ALA A 266 6.57 -8.10 -15.21
N LEU A 267 5.55 -8.00 -16.09
CA LEU A 267 5.09 -9.16 -16.87
C LEU A 267 6.04 -9.47 -18.01
N VAL A 268 6.65 -10.65 -17.97
CA VAL A 268 7.37 -11.20 -19.11
C VAL A 268 6.40 -11.72 -20.18
N GLU A 269 6.84 -11.70 -21.43
CA GLU A 269 6.03 -11.95 -22.63
C GLU A 269 5.32 -13.31 -22.58
N ALA A 270 6.01 -14.35 -22.10
CA ALA A 270 5.49 -15.72 -22.04
C ALA A 270 4.22 -15.89 -21.19
N ARG A 271 3.94 -14.95 -20.27
CA ARG A 271 2.80 -15.01 -19.33
C ARG A 271 1.85 -13.83 -19.48
N TRP A 272 2.16 -12.89 -20.37
CA TRP A 272 1.36 -11.67 -20.51
C TRP A 272 -0.08 -11.97 -20.93
N ALA A 273 -0.26 -12.79 -21.97
CA ALA A 273 -1.58 -13.13 -22.50
C ALA A 273 -2.46 -13.84 -21.46
N GLU A 274 -1.87 -14.80 -20.72
CA GLU A 274 -2.54 -15.52 -19.63
C GLU A 274 -3.06 -14.54 -18.56
N ARG A 275 -2.24 -13.58 -18.16
CA ARG A 275 -2.62 -12.58 -17.15
C ARG A 275 -3.61 -11.56 -17.67
N PHE A 276 -3.49 -11.13 -18.91
CA PHE A 276 -4.48 -10.26 -19.54
C PHE A 276 -5.86 -10.90 -19.57
N LEU A 277 -5.95 -12.18 -19.95
CA LEU A 277 -7.21 -12.93 -19.95
C LEU A 277 -7.73 -13.11 -18.52
N ALA A 278 -6.86 -13.45 -17.56
CA ALA A 278 -7.24 -13.58 -16.16
C ALA A 278 -7.83 -12.29 -15.57
N ALA A 279 -7.26 -11.13 -15.92
CA ALA A 279 -7.72 -9.82 -15.47
C ALA A 279 -9.08 -9.39 -16.08
N HIS A 280 -9.53 -10.07 -17.14
CA HIS A 280 -10.76 -9.73 -17.85
C HIS A 280 -11.74 -10.91 -17.97
N ARG A 281 -11.63 -11.91 -17.10
CA ARG A 281 -12.53 -13.07 -17.09
C ARG A 281 -13.99 -12.62 -17.00
N GLY A 282 -14.82 -13.25 -17.82
CA GLY A 282 -16.26 -13.04 -17.88
C GLY A 282 -16.98 -14.36 -18.07
N THR A 283 -17.89 -14.42 -19.05
CA THR A 283 -18.56 -15.67 -19.42
C THR A 283 -17.64 -16.53 -20.30
N PRO A 284 -17.80 -17.87 -20.33
CA PRO A 284 -17.01 -18.74 -21.20
C PRO A 284 -17.01 -18.31 -22.67
N GLU A 285 -18.13 -17.80 -23.19
CA GLU A 285 -18.27 -17.30 -24.54
C GLU A 285 -17.42 -16.04 -24.77
N ASN A 286 -17.51 -15.07 -23.84
CA ASN A 286 -16.73 -13.83 -23.91
C ASN A 286 -15.23 -14.09 -23.74
N ASP A 287 -14.86 -15.05 -22.90
CA ASP A 287 -13.47 -15.44 -22.68
C ASP A 287 -12.87 -16.10 -23.92
N ARG A 288 -13.61 -17.03 -24.57
CA ARG A 288 -13.20 -17.63 -25.84
C ARG A 288 -13.06 -16.58 -26.94
N HIS A 289 -14.01 -15.65 -27.04
CA HIS A 289 -13.96 -14.58 -28.02
C HIS A 289 -12.76 -13.65 -27.77
N LEU A 290 -12.55 -13.21 -26.52
CA LEU A 290 -11.41 -12.36 -26.15
C LEU A 290 -10.08 -13.04 -26.45
N ALA A 291 -9.94 -14.33 -26.14
CA ALA A 291 -8.74 -15.10 -26.46
C ALA A 291 -8.48 -15.16 -27.98
N ALA A 292 -9.53 -15.37 -28.78
CA ALA A 292 -9.41 -15.38 -30.24
C ALA A 292 -8.99 -14.02 -30.82
N GLU A 293 -9.52 -12.92 -30.28
CA GLU A 293 -9.14 -11.57 -30.70
C GLU A 293 -7.72 -11.19 -30.23
N LEU A 294 -7.32 -11.65 -29.04
CA LEU A 294 -5.98 -11.42 -28.52
C LEU A 294 -4.91 -12.08 -29.40
N LEU A 295 -5.15 -13.28 -29.95
CA LEU A 295 -4.22 -13.96 -30.86
C LEU A 295 -3.94 -13.16 -32.14
N LYS A 296 -4.85 -12.30 -32.56
CA LYS A 296 -4.67 -11.41 -33.72
C LYS A 296 -3.89 -10.14 -33.36
N THR A 297 -3.85 -9.79 -32.07
CA THR A 297 -3.38 -8.49 -31.59
C THR A 297 -1.88 -8.52 -31.33
N GLU A 298 -1.15 -7.62 -31.98
CA GLU A 298 0.26 -7.39 -31.73
C GLU A 298 0.46 -6.81 -30.32
N ILE A 299 1.17 -7.56 -29.47
CA ILE A 299 1.54 -7.14 -28.12
C ILE A 299 3.01 -6.71 -28.13
N PRO A 300 3.33 -5.47 -27.73
CA PRO A 300 4.72 -5.02 -27.68
C PRO A 300 5.54 -5.80 -26.66
N ASP A 301 6.83 -5.96 -26.95
CA ASP A 301 7.77 -6.59 -26.03
C ASP A 301 7.95 -5.77 -24.74
N LEU A 302 8.63 -6.34 -23.75
CA LEU A 302 8.86 -5.71 -22.45
C LEU A 302 9.56 -4.34 -22.57
N THR A 303 10.54 -4.22 -23.47
CA THR A 303 11.28 -2.98 -23.69
C THR A 303 10.35 -1.88 -24.21
N MET A 304 9.53 -2.19 -25.22
CA MET A 304 8.56 -1.26 -25.77
C MET A 304 7.49 -0.92 -24.74
N ARG A 305 6.95 -1.88 -23.98
CA ARG A 305 5.98 -1.58 -22.92
C ARG A 305 6.54 -0.66 -21.84
N ASN A 306 7.83 -0.77 -21.49
CA ASN A 306 8.48 0.19 -20.61
C ASN A 306 8.65 1.58 -21.26
N ARG A 307 8.92 1.66 -22.57
CA ARG A 307 8.90 2.94 -23.30
C ARG A 307 7.51 3.59 -23.28
N LEU A 308 6.45 2.80 -23.46
CA LEU A 308 5.06 3.27 -23.36
C LEU A 308 4.74 3.79 -21.94
N ARG A 309 5.17 3.07 -20.90
CA ARG A 309 5.03 3.51 -19.51
C ARG A 309 5.82 4.79 -19.21
N ALA A 310 7.03 4.93 -19.76
CA ALA A 310 7.81 6.17 -19.66
C ALA A 310 7.11 7.35 -20.36
N LEU A 311 6.51 7.13 -21.53
CA LEU A 311 5.70 8.14 -22.23
C LEU A 311 4.47 8.53 -21.40
N TYR A 312 3.75 7.56 -20.83
CA TYR A 312 2.64 7.81 -19.91
C TYR A 312 3.09 8.66 -18.70
N ASN A 313 4.21 8.29 -18.08
CA ASN A 313 4.79 9.03 -16.96
C ASN A 313 5.23 10.45 -17.33
N SER A 314 5.68 10.68 -18.57
CA SER A 314 6.04 12.02 -19.04
C SER A 314 4.83 12.95 -19.11
N HIS A 315 3.70 12.46 -19.60
CA HIS A 315 2.44 13.20 -19.61
C HIS A 315 1.91 13.42 -18.19
N LEU A 316 2.04 12.42 -17.31
CA LEU A 316 1.59 12.52 -15.93
C LEU A 316 2.42 13.55 -15.15
N ARG A 317 3.74 13.58 -15.38
CA ARG A 317 4.63 14.62 -14.83
C ARG A 317 4.22 16.00 -15.31
N CYS A 318 4.00 16.19 -16.62
CA CYS A 318 3.56 17.47 -17.18
C CYS A 318 2.22 17.92 -16.57
N LEU A 319 1.26 17.00 -16.38
CA LEU A 319 0.01 17.28 -15.68
C LEU A 319 0.26 17.80 -14.26
N CYS A 320 1.15 17.15 -13.51
CA CYS A 320 1.47 17.55 -12.13
C CYS A 320 2.15 18.93 -12.09
N GLU A 321 3.13 19.17 -12.96
CA GLU A 321 3.83 20.46 -13.08
C GLU A 321 2.86 21.60 -13.38
N ASN A 322 1.95 21.41 -14.34
CA ASN A 322 0.94 22.40 -14.71
C ASN A 322 -0.06 22.73 -13.58
N ARG A 323 -0.16 21.85 -12.58
CA ARG A 323 -1.11 21.97 -11.46
C ARG A 323 -0.44 22.23 -10.12
N GLY A 324 0.88 22.35 -10.10
CA GLY A 324 1.65 22.50 -8.87
C GLY A 324 1.54 21.29 -7.92
N LEU A 325 1.26 20.09 -8.46
CA LEU A 325 1.21 18.84 -7.69
C LEU A 325 2.61 18.22 -7.59
N VAL A 326 2.87 17.45 -6.53
CA VAL A 326 4.12 16.72 -6.37
C VAL A 326 4.09 15.44 -7.20
N PHE A 327 4.99 15.33 -8.17
CA PHE A 327 5.22 14.08 -8.92
C PHE A 327 6.29 13.22 -8.23
N VAL A 328 5.96 11.96 -7.94
CA VAL A 328 6.89 10.98 -7.34
C VAL A 328 7.35 10.02 -8.41
N ASP A 329 8.62 10.19 -8.83
CA ASP A 329 9.22 9.39 -9.90
C ASP A 329 9.83 8.09 -9.35
N ASP A 330 9.00 7.07 -9.24
CA ASP A 330 9.36 5.73 -8.79
C ASP A 330 9.54 4.72 -9.95
N PHE A 331 9.75 5.19 -11.18
CA PHE A 331 9.92 4.33 -12.36
C PHE A 331 11.38 4.00 -12.68
N PRO A 332 12.30 4.98 -12.83
CA PRO A 332 13.69 4.73 -13.23
C PRO A 332 14.50 3.76 -12.36
N PRO A 333 14.36 3.74 -11.00
CA PRO A 333 15.19 2.89 -10.15
C PRO A 333 15.09 1.39 -10.41
N PHE A 334 14.02 0.94 -11.10
CA PHE A 334 13.75 -0.47 -11.35
C PHE A 334 14.09 -0.93 -12.77
N LEU A 335 14.66 -0.03 -13.58
CA LEU A 335 15.12 -0.35 -14.93
C LEU A 335 16.58 -0.79 -14.97
N ASP A 336 16.92 -1.63 -15.93
CA ASP A 336 18.29 -1.93 -16.35
C ASP A 336 18.78 -0.95 -17.42
N SER A 337 20.03 -1.11 -17.86
CA SER A 337 20.65 -0.27 -18.89
C SER A 337 20.00 -0.38 -20.27
N ASN A 338 19.19 -1.40 -20.51
CA ASN A 338 18.46 -1.60 -21.76
C ASN A 338 17.01 -1.06 -21.69
N GLY A 339 16.61 -0.47 -20.56
CA GLY A 339 15.25 0.00 -20.33
C GLY A 339 14.25 -1.12 -20.05
N ARG A 340 14.71 -2.34 -19.73
CA ARG A 340 13.87 -3.43 -19.24
C ARG A 340 13.79 -3.36 -17.73
N THR A 341 12.77 -3.97 -17.16
CA THR A 341 12.70 -4.14 -15.70
C THR A 341 13.83 -5.05 -15.27
N GLY A 342 14.68 -4.59 -14.36
CA GLY A 342 15.86 -5.34 -13.93
C GLY A 342 15.45 -6.70 -13.37
N HIS A 343 16.17 -7.77 -13.75
CA HIS A 343 15.80 -9.15 -13.40
C HIS A 343 15.55 -9.36 -11.90
N ARG A 344 16.35 -8.71 -11.04
CA ARG A 344 16.18 -8.78 -9.57
C ARG A 344 14.86 -8.22 -9.05
N PHE A 345 14.22 -7.34 -9.82
CA PHE A 345 12.96 -6.68 -9.45
C PHE A 345 11.73 -7.39 -10.03
N LEU A 346 11.93 -8.47 -10.79
CA LEU A 346 10.82 -9.30 -11.25
C LEU A 346 10.35 -10.19 -10.09
N ALA A 347 9.05 -10.18 -9.82
CA ALA A 347 8.43 -11.10 -8.88
C ALA A 347 8.34 -12.52 -9.47
N SER A 348 7.56 -13.40 -8.83
CA SER A 348 7.35 -14.77 -9.31
C SER A 348 6.82 -14.82 -10.74
N ALA A 349 7.03 -15.94 -11.43
CA ALA A 349 6.65 -16.08 -12.84
C ALA A 349 5.15 -15.79 -13.05
N GLY A 350 4.87 -14.79 -13.88
CA GLY A 350 3.52 -14.34 -14.19
C GLY A 350 2.95 -13.32 -13.21
N ASP A 351 3.64 -12.93 -12.15
CA ASP A 351 3.23 -11.78 -11.36
C ASP A 351 3.47 -10.48 -12.16
N HIS A 352 2.52 -9.55 -12.09
CA HIS A 352 2.62 -8.26 -12.77
C HIS A 352 3.13 -7.14 -11.86
N HIS A 353 3.35 -7.45 -10.58
CA HIS A 353 3.99 -6.57 -9.62
C HIS A 353 5.50 -6.72 -9.65
N LEU A 354 6.20 -5.67 -9.22
CA LEU A 354 7.61 -5.77 -8.89
C LEU A 354 7.80 -6.63 -7.63
N ASN A 355 8.97 -7.27 -7.53
CA ASN A 355 9.36 -8.02 -6.35
C ASN A 355 9.36 -7.10 -5.11
N TYR A 356 8.57 -7.48 -4.11
CA TYR A 356 8.35 -6.65 -2.93
C TYR A 356 9.67 -6.39 -2.18
N ASP A 357 10.42 -7.41 -1.82
CA ASP A 357 11.64 -7.28 -1.03
C ASP A 357 12.76 -6.58 -1.81
N ALA A 358 12.95 -6.95 -3.08
CA ALA A 358 14.02 -6.39 -3.90
C ALA A 358 13.87 -4.88 -4.15
N CYS A 359 12.63 -4.37 -4.14
CA CYS A 359 12.35 -2.95 -4.34
C CYS A 359 12.48 -2.10 -3.06
N GLU A 360 12.60 -2.72 -1.87
CA GLU A 360 12.51 -2.05 -0.58
C GLU A 360 13.46 -0.85 -0.46
N ALA A 361 14.77 -1.07 -0.64
CA ALA A 361 15.77 -0.03 -0.45
C ALA A 361 15.54 1.21 -1.33
N SER A 362 15.06 1.01 -2.57
CA SER A 362 14.77 2.13 -3.48
C SER A 362 13.48 2.84 -3.10
N LEU A 363 12.42 2.09 -2.77
CA LEU A 363 11.12 2.68 -2.41
C LEU A 363 11.16 3.41 -1.08
N VAL A 364 11.82 2.85 -0.07
CA VAL A 364 12.01 3.51 1.22
C VAL A 364 12.69 4.88 1.03
N LYS A 365 13.75 4.94 0.23
CA LYS A 365 14.45 6.19 -0.08
C LYS A 365 13.54 7.20 -0.79
N ILE A 366 12.69 6.73 -1.71
CA ILE A 366 11.73 7.59 -2.41
C ILE A 366 10.66 8.11 -1.44
N ILE A 367 10.06 7.23 -0.63
CA ILE A 367 9.01 7.60 0.33
C ILE A 367 9.54 8.66 1.29
N TRP A 368 10.67 8.42 1.96
CA TRP A 368 11.28 9.38 2.89
C TRP A 368 11.58 10.74 2.24
N ARG A 369 12.00 10.77 0.96
CA ARG A 369 12.24 12.03 0.24
C ARG A 369 10.99 12.87 0.03
N HIS A 370 9.82 12.23 0.00
CA HIS A 370 8.54 12.89 -0.30
C HIS A 370 7.65 13.03 0.94
N LEU A 371 8.12 12.60 2.10
CA LEU A 371 7.52 12.91 3.39
C LEU A 371 8.12 14.23 3.95
N PRO A 372 7.38 14.95 4.80
CA PRO A 372 7.83 16.20 5.41
C PRO A 372 9.07 16.04 6.29
#